data_AF-A0A183B537-F1
#
_entry.id   AF-A0A183B537-F1
#
_cell.length_a   1.000
_cell.length_b   1.000
_cell.length_c   1.000
_cell.angle_alpha   90.00
_cell.angle_beta   90.00
_cell.angle_gamma   90.00
#
_symmetry.space_group_name_H-M   'P 1'
#
loop_
_entity.id
_entity.type
_entity.pdbx_description
1 polymer ?
#
loop_
_entity_poly.entity_id
_entity_poly.type
_entity_poly.pdbx_seq_one_letter_code
_entity_poly.pdbx_strand_id
1 'polypeptide(L)'
;MDMLGDVVASSLKDNPYFSAGAGLFGVGLGMAALRRLGQITNLLVRRNFTLTLEVPSHDKAYPWVLHWIASRAAGRHLSVETNVVRSEGGRIRAAFDFVPSTGVHYMFHQGRIIRIERVRAQQTMQGANVAPFESVTLTTFGRNRQLFIDLLEQARETAVAREKGWTIAVGPEWRQFGYPRPRRPLNSVVLREGIAEAIVADVREFIGEVSVDSDVFHTRLNPDYVPNKSRDTDKKIHNLLEGTILLGYPGRVHNR
;
A
#
# COMPACT_ATOMS: atom_id res chain seq x y z
N MET A 1 -54.19 -29.55 21.36
CA MET A 1 -53.54 -30.05 20.12
C MET A 1 -52.53 -31.14 20.51
N ASP A 2 -52.83 -31.93 21.55
CA ASP A 2 -51.82 -32.70 22.28
C ASP A 2 -51.94 -34.22 22.02
N MET A 3 -53.12 -34.66 21.58
CA MET A 3 -53.41 -36.07 21.24
C MET A 3 -52.55 -36.62 20.08
N LEU A 4 -52.17 -35.80 19.10
CA LEU A 4 -51.35 -36.24 17.96
C LEU A 4 -49.86 -36.35 18.32
N GLY A 5 -49.35 -35.49 19.20
CA GLY A 5 -47.98 -35.55 19.70
C GLY A 5 -47.77 -36.78 20.59
N ASP A 6 -48.76 -37.08 21.44
CA ASP A 6 -48.71 -38.20 22.37
C ASP A 6 -48.83 -39.56 21.67
N VAL A 7 -49.67 -39.69 20.64
CA VAL A 7 -49.81 -40.94 19.85
C VAL A 7 -48.55 -41.23 19.02
N VAL A 8 -47.94 -40.19 18.44
CA VAL A 8 -46.66 -40.34 17.72
C VAL A 8 -45.54 -40.68 18.70
N ALA A 9 -45.50 -40.06 19.88
CA ALA A 9 -44.51 -40.34 20.90
C ALA A 9 -44.65 -41.75 21.52
N SER A 10 -45.88 -42.26 21.71
CA SER A 10 -46.12 -43.60 22.22
C SER A 10 -45.78 -44.68 21.18
N SER A 11 -46.17 -44.50 19.91
CA SER A 11 -45.86 -45.47 18.85
C SER A 11 -44.38 -45.48 18.43
N LEU A 12 -43.61 -44.40 18.66
CA LEU A 12 -42.16 -44.38 18.45
C LEU A 12 -41.37 -45.06 19.60
N LYS A 13 -41.91 -45.10 20.81
CA LYS A 13 -41.24 -45.68 22.00
C LYS A 13 -41.24 -47.20 21.99
N ASP A 14 -42.27 -47.81 21.41
CA ASP A 14 -42.46 -49.26 21.45
C ASP A 14 -41.69 -50.03 20.37
N ASN A 15 -40.97 -49.35 19.45
CA ASN A 15 -40.18 -50.02 18.42
C ASN A 15 -38.70 -49.59 18.40
N PRO A 16 -37.77 -50.45 18.84
CA PRO A 16 -36.35 -50.13 18.93
C PRO A 16 -35.71 -49.79 17.57
N TYR A 17 -36.23 -50.30 16.45
CA TYR A 17 -35.72 -49.96 15.11
C TYR A 17 -36.09 -48.53 14.68
N PHE A 18 -37.24 -48.02 15.11
CA PHE A 18 -37.65 -46.62 14.82
C PHE A 18 -36.92 -45.61 15.73
N SER A 19 -36.56 -46.01 16.94
CA SER A 19 -35.75 -45.20 17.85
C SER A 19 -34.35 -44.88 17.27
N ALA A 20 -33.75 -45.84 16.56
CA ALA A 20 -32.47 -45.65 15.88
C ALA A 20 -32.55 -44.66 14.70
N GLY A 21 -33.65 -44.69 13.94
CA GLY A 21 -33.93 -43.74 12.85
C GLY A 21 -34.19 -42.32 13.34
N ALA A 22 -34.95 -42.17 14.43
CA ALA A 22 -35.17 -40.88 15.08
C ALA A 22 -33.87 -40.27 15.63
N GLY A 23 -32.97 -41.10 16.18
CA GLY A 23 -31.64 -40.67 16.62
C GLY A 23 -30.78 -40.13 15.49
N LEU A 24 -30.72 -40.83 14.35
CA LEU A 24 -29.97 -40.38 13.18
C LEU A 24 -30.54 -39.08 12.59
N PHE A 25 -31.87 -38.96 12.55
CA PHE A 25 -32.54 -37.74 12.10
C PHE A 25 -32.24 -36.56 13.05
N GLY A 26 -32.28 -36.77 14.36
CA GLY A 26 -31.93 -35.76 15.36
C GLY A 26 -30.47 -35.30 15.23
N VAL A 27 -29.53 -36.23 15.06
CA VAL A 27 -28.12 -35.92 14.78
C VAL A 27 -27.97 -35.17 13.46
N GLY A 28 -28.71 -35.56 12.42
CA GLY A 28 -28.74 -34.88 11.12
C GLY A 28 -29.22 -33.43 11.21
N LEU A 29 -30.33 -33.20 11.91
CA LEU A 29 -30.85 -31.86 12.18
C LEU A 29 -29.87 -31.04 13.03
N GLY A 30 -29.28 -31.63 14.07
CA GLY A 30 -28.27 -30.99 14.91
C GLY A 30 -27.03 -30.58 14.11
N MET A 31 -26.50 -31.47 13.27
CA MET A 31 -25.35 -31.18 12.42
C MET A 31 -25.68 -30.11 11.37
N ALA A 32 -26.88 -30.14 10.79
CA ALA A 32 -27.34 -29.12 9.84
C ALA A 32 -27.45 -27.74 10.51
N ALA A 33 -28.01 -27.67 11.73
CA ALA A 33 -28.10 -26.45 12.52
C ALA A 33 -26.70 -25.92 12.89
N LEU A 34 -25.78 -26.79 13.35
CA LEU A 34 -24.39 -26.41 13.64
C LEU A 34 -23.66 -25.87 12.41
N ARG A 35 -23.83 -26.52 11.25
CA ARG A 35 -23.26 -26.04 9.99
C ARG A 35 -23.79 -24.65 9.64
N ARG A 36 -25.10 -24.43 9.83
CA ARG A 36 -25.73 -23.13 9.56
C ARG A 36 -25.23 -22.04 10.50
N LEU A 37 -25.14 -22.34 11.80
CA LEU A 37 -24.58 -21.44 12.80
C LEU A 37 -23.12 -21.11 12.49
N GLY A 38 -22.30 -22.12 12.15
CA GLY A 38 -20.90 -21.93 11.75
C GLY A 38 -20.73 -21.02 10.52
N GLN A 39 -21.62 -21.13 9.54
CA GLN A 39 -21.63 -20.23 8.37
C GLN A 39 -21.96 -18.79 8.76
N ILE A 40 -22.96 -18.60 9.63
CA ILE A 40 -23.39 -17.28 10.09
C ILE A 40 -22.31 -16.64 10.97
N THR A 41 -21.72 -17.39 11.89
CA THR A 41 -20.65 -16.89 12.76
C THR A 41 -19.42 -16.49 11.96
N ASN A 42 -18.99 -17.31 10.98
CA ASN A 42 -17.89 -16.95 10.08
C ASN A 42 -18.19 -15.66 9.29
N LEU A 43 -19.43 -15.47 8.81
CA LEU A 43 -19.83 -14.25 8.14
C LEU A 43 -19.75 -13.03 9.07
N LEU A 44 -20.27 -13.14 10.30
CA LEU A 44 -20.25 -12.07 11.29
C LEU A 44 -18.82 -11.71 11.71
N VAL A 45 -17.95 -12.72 11.89
CA VAL A 45 -16.53 -12.52 12.20
C VAL A 45 -15.85 -11.75 11.07
N ARG A 46 -16.01 -12.21 9.82
CA ARG A 46 -15.43 -11.55 8.64
C ARG A 46 -15.94 -10.13 8.47
N ARG A 47 -17.21 -9.86 8.80
CA ARG A 47 -17.81 -8.53 8.64
C ARG A 47 -17.39 -7.55 9.74
N ASN A 48 -17.24 -8.00 10.98
CA ASN A 48 -17.16 -7.11 12.14
C ASN A 48 -15.82 -7.11 12.89
N PHE A 49 -14.99 -8.13 12.67
CA PHE A 49 -13.74 -8.36 13.40
C PHE A 49 -12.53 -8.47 12.49
N THR A 50 -12.70 -8.18 11.20
CA THR A 50 -11.63 -8.23 10.22
C THR A 50 -11.45 -6.85 9.57
N LEU A 51 -10.21 -6.43 9.41
CA LEU A 51 -9.83 -5.23 8.69
C LEU A 51 -9.12 -5.65 7.40
N THR A 52 -9.56 -5.09 6.27
CA THR A 52 -9.03 -5.39 4.94
C THR A 52 -8.51 -4.11 4.27
N LEU A 53 -7.29 -4.16 3.74
CA LEU A 53 -6.71 -3.13 2.89
C LEU A 53 -6.46 -3.73 1.51
N GLU A 54 -6.98 -3.09 0.47
CA GLU A 54 -6.71 -3.45 -0.92
C GLU A 54 -5.75 -2.43 -1.54
N VAL A 55 -4.67 -2.93 -2.14
CA VAL A 55 -3.71 -2.11 -2.89
C VAL A 55 -3.75 -2.56 -4.37
N PRO A 56 -4.29 -1.73 -5.27
CA PRO A 56 -4.37 -2.07 -6.69
C PRO A 56 -3.02 -1.88 -7.39
N SER A 57 -2.79 -2.58 -8.51
CA SER A 57 -1.54 -2.51 -9.27
C SER A 57 -1.27 -1.15 -9.93
N HIS A 58 -2.29 -0.29 -10.06
CA HIS A 58 -2.13 1.07 -10.57
C HIS A 58 -1.53 2.03 -9.53
N ASP A 59 -1.61 1.69 -8.25
CA ASP A 59 -1.06 2.51 -7.17
C ASP A 59 0.47 2.37 -7.11
N LYS A 60 1.16 3.48 -6.85
CA LYS A 60 2.61 3.52 -6.62
C LYS A 60 3.04 2.71 -5.40
N ALA A 61 2.15 2.56 -4.41
CA ALA A 61 2.42 1.80 -3.21
C ALA A 61 2.51 0.28 -3.46
N TYR A 62 1.96 -0.22 -4.58
CA TYR A 62 1.93 -1.65 -4.90
C TYR A 62 3.31 -2.33 -4.88
N PRO A 63 4.32 -1.88 -5.67
CA PRO A 63 5.66 -2.47 -5.63
C PRO A 63 6.32 -2.34 -4.26
N TRP A 64 6.11 -1.21 -3.56
CA TRP A 64 6.68 -0.99 -2.23
C TRP A 64 6.19 -2.03 -1.22
N VAL A 65 4.87 -2.28 -1.21
CA VAL A 65 4.24 -3.28 -0.36
C VAL A 65 4.73 -4.69 -0.71
N LEU A 66 4.79 -5.04 -2.00
CA LEU A 66 5.28 -6.37 -2.42
C LEU A 66 6.73 -6.63 -1.98
N HIS A 67 7.62 -5.66 -2.19
CA HIS A 67 9.02 -5.80 -1.79
C HIS A 67 9.21 -5.81 -0.27
N TRP A 68 8.38 -5.07 0.47
CA TRP A 68 8.36 -5.08 1.93
C TRP A 68 7.82 -6.41 2.48
N ILE A 69 6.79 -6.98 1.85
CA ILE A 69 6.30 -8.32 2.18
C ILE A 69 7.40 -9.33 1.89
N ALA A 70 8.07 -9.27 0.73
CA ALA A 70 9.12 -10.20 0.38
C ALA A 70 10.33 -10.15 1.33
N SER A 71 10.65 -8.97 1.89
CA SER A 71 11.76 -8.84 2.85
C SER A 71 11.43 -9.38 4.25
N ARG A 72 10.14 -9.49 4.62
CA ARG A 72 9.71 -9.89 5.97
C ARG A 72 9.00 -11.23 6.04
N ALA A 73 8.21 -11.55 5.03
CA ALA A 73 7.50 -12.80 4.91
C ALA A 73 8.37 -13.78 4.10
N ALA A 74 8.90 -14.80 4.77
CA ALA A 74 9.51 -15.95 4.10
C ALA A 74 8.41 -16.80 3.44
N GLY A 75 7.83 -16.28 2.35
CA GLY A 75 6.84 -16.98 1.56
C GLY A 75 7.45 -18.19 0.84
N ARG A 76 6.72 -19.31 0.80
CA ARG A 76 7.15 -20.53 0.08
C ARG A 76 7.00 -20.40 -1.44
N HIS A 77 6.11 -19.51 -1.90
CA HIS A 77 5.85 -19.28 -3.32
C HIS A 77 6.25 -17.86 -3.70
N LEU A 78 7.23 -17.76 -4.59
CA LEU A 78 7.84 -16.52 -5.03
C LEU A 78 7.64 -16.36 -6.55
N SER A 79 7.48 -15.12 -6.97
CA SER A 79 7.50 -14.67 -8.35
C SER A 79 8.72 -13.76 -8.54
N VAL A 80 9.28 -13.78 -9.74
CA VAL A 80 10.50 -13.02 -10.06
C VAL A 80 10.12 -11.75 -10.80
N GLU A 81 10.67 -10.64 -10.34
CA GLU A 81 10.69 -9.38 -11.04
C GLU A 81 12.11 -9.16 -11.60
N THR A 82 12.21 -9.03 -12.93
CA THR A 82 13.51 -8.85 -13.59
C THR A 82 13.65 -7.39 -14.01
N ASN A 83 14.64 -6.70 -13.44
CA ASN A 83 15.02 -5.36 -13.88
C ASN A 83 16.21 -5.48 -14.85
N VAL A 84 15.97 -5.17 -16.13
CA VAL A 84 16.99 -5.22 -17.18
C VAL A 84 17.43 -3.79 -17.53
N VAL A 85 18.64 -3.43 -17.12
CA VAL A 85 19.27 -2.16 -17.49
C VAL A 85 20.19 -2.41 -18.68
N ARG A 86 19.86 -1.79 -19.82
CA ARG A 86 20.72 -1.78 -21.01
C ARG A 86 21.54 -0.49 -21.02
N SER A 87 22.86 -0.63 -20.96
CA SER A 87 23.78 0.49 -21.09
C SER A 87 23.94 0.90 -22.56
N GLU A 88 24.21 2.17 -22.82
CA GLU A 88 24.44 2.71 -24.19
C GLU A 88 25.54 1.95 -24.96
N GLY A 89 26.59 1.46 -24.27
CA GLY A 89 27.63 0.60 -24.84
C GLY A 89 27.23 -0.87 -25.05
N GLY A 90 25.95 -1.19 -25.14
CA GLY A 90 25.45 -2.55 -25.43
C GLY A 90 25.53 -3.56 -24.28
N ARG A 91 26.03 -3.18 -23.11
CA ARG A 91 26.09 -4.07 -21.93
C ARG A 91 24.71 -4.22 -21.29
N ILE A 92 24.25 -5.47 -21.15
CA ILE A 92 22.99 -5.81 -20.47
C ILE A 92 23.32 -6.20 -19.02
N ARG A 93 22.72 -5.52 -18.05
CA ARG A 93 22.73 -5.91 -16.64
C ARG A 93 21.31 -6.27 -16.22
N ALA A 94 21.11 -7.50 -15.79
CA ALA A 94 19.85 -7.95 -15.21
C ALA A 94 20.01 -8.10 -13.70
N ALA A 95 19.08 -7.53 -12.95
CA ALA A 95 18.89 -7.79 -11.52
C ALA A 95 17.57 -8.53 -11.33
N PHE A 96 17.54 -9.47 -10.40
CA PHE A 96 16.36 -10.27 -10.09
C PHE A 96 15.93 -9.97 -8.66
N ASP A 97 14.70 -9.48 -8.52
CA ASP A 97 14.04 -9.27 -7.25
C ASP A 97 12.95 -10.33 -7.06
N PHE A 98 12.79 -10.81 -5.83
CA PHE A 98 11.74 -11.75 -5.48
C PHE A 98 10.55 -11.02 -4.85
N VAL A 99 9.35 -11.37 -5.29
CA VAL A 99 8.07 -10.88 -4.77
C VAL A 99 7.15 -12.07 -4.47
N PRO A 100 6.16 -11.97 -3.56
CA PRO A 100 5.26 -13.07 -3.30
C PRO A 100 4.46 -13.43 -4.57
N SER A 101 4.28 -14.73 -4.83
CA SER A 101 3.48 -15.20 -5.98
C SER A 101 2.01 -14.79 -5.85
N THR A 102 1.25 -14.94 -6.93
CA THR A 102 -0.22 -14.91 -6.84
C THR A 102 -0.72 -16.02 -5.91
N GLY A 103 -1.82 -15.77 -5.21
CA GLY A 103 -2.38 -16.66 -4.20
C GLY A 103 -2.37 -16.07 -2.79
N VAL A 104 -2.55 -16.95 -1.80
CA VAL A 104 -2.71 -16.58 -0.38
C VAL A 104 -1.44 -16.89 0.38
N HIS A 105 -0.94 -15.91 1.12
CA HIS A 105 0.22 -16.00 2.00
C HIS A 105 -0.17 -15.51 3.39
N TYR A 106 0.61 -15.92 4.39
CA TYR A 106 0.44 -15.47 5.77
C TYR A 106 1.76 -14.93 6.28
N MET A 107 1.69 -13.81 7.00
CA MET A 107 2.84 -13.23 7.69
C MET A 107 2.47 -12.85 9.12
N PHE A 108 3.47 -12.85 9.99
CA PHE A 108 3.32 -12.36 11.36
C PHE A 108 3.93 -10.97 11.48
N HIS A 109 3.17 -10.00 11.97
CA HIS A 109 3.61 -8.62 12.12
C HIS A 109 2.96 -7.96 13.34
N GLN A 110 3.76 -7.31 14.19
CA GLN A 110 3.29 -6.61 15.41
C GLN A 110 2.33 -7.46 16.27
N GLY A 111 2.63 -8.74 16.47
CA GLY A 111 1.80 -9.63 17.28
C GLY A 111 0.54 -10.16 16.59
N ARG A 112 0.34 -9.88 15.30
CA ARG A 112 -0.86 -10.26 14.54
C ARG A 112 -0.52 -11.05 13.29
N ILE A 113 -1.40 -11.97 12.93
CA ILE A 113 -1.35 -12.66 11.64
C ILE A 113 -2.03 -11.77 10.60
N ILE A 114 -1.33 -11.52 9.49
CA ILE A 114 -1.86 -10.84 8.32
C ILE A 114 -1.95 -11.87 7.20
N ARG A 115 -3.16 -12.07 6.69
CA ARG A 115 -3.44 -12.83 5.47
C ARG A 115 -3.23 -11.89 4.29
N ILE A 116 -2.35 -12.27 3.38
CA ILE A 116 -2.00 -11.54 2.17
C ILE A 116 -2.57 -12.32 1.01
N GLU A 117 -3.34 -11.70 0.14
CA GLU A 117 -3.90 -12.34 -1.03
C GLU A 117 -3.58 -11.51 -2.26
N ARG A 118 -2.76 -12.05 -3.16
CA ARG A 118 -2.43 -11.42 -4.44
C ARG A 118 -3.24 -12.08 -5.54
N VAL A 119 -4.15 -11.33 -6.16
CA VAL A 119 -5.00 -11.80 -7.25
C VAL A 119 -4.58 -11.12 -8.54
N ARG A 120 -4.58 -11.90 -9.64
CA ARG A 120 -4.42 -11.38 -11.00
C ARG A 120 -5.73 -11.64 -11.74
N ALA A 121 -6.33 -10.60 -12.31
CA ALA A 121 -7.55 -10.73 -13.10
C ALA A 121 -7.27 -11.59 -14.35
N GLN A 122 -8.11 -12.60 -14.59
CA GLN A 122 -7.98 -13.51 -15.73
C GLN A 122 -8.55 -12.94 -17.05
N GLN A 123 -9.18 -11.77 -17.04
CA GLN A 123 -9.81 -11.22 -18.24
C GLN A 123 -8.89 -10.28 -19.01
N THR A 124 -8.33 -10.80 -20.10
CA THR A 124 -7.75 -10.02 -21.20
C THR A 124 -8.85 -9.76 -22.22
N MET A 125 -9.43 -8.57 -22.22
CA MET A 125 -10.25 -8.08 -23.35
C MET A 125 -9.52 -6.90 -24.00
N GLN A 126 -9.02 -7.19 -25.21
CA GLN A 126 -8.70 -6.29 -26.32
C GLN A 126 -7.83 -5.05 -26.06
N GLY A 127 -6.65 -5.06 -26.68
CA GLY A 127 -5.83 -3.86 -26.89
C GLY A 127 -4.40 -4.03 -26.36
N ALA A 128 -3.42 -3.69 -27.20
CA ALA A 128 -2.00 -3.94 -26.99
C ALA A 128 -1.46 -3.51 -25.61
N ASN A 129 -0.55 -4.34 -25.06
CA ASN A 129 0.42 -3.99 -24.01
C ASN A 129 -0.14 -3.50 -22.65
N VAL A 130 -1.35 -3.89 -22.25
CA VAL A 130 -1.80 -3.62 -20.87
C VAL A 130 -1.44 -4.82 -19.99
N ALA A 131 -0.53 -4.61 -19.04
CA ALA A 131 -0.22 -5.59 -18.02
C ALA A 131 -1.52 -6.01 -17.29
N PRO A 132 -1.70 -7.30 -16.98
CA PRO A 132 -2.93 -7.77 -16.34
C PRO A 132 -3.14 -7.03 -15.01
N PHE A 133 -4.38 -6.63 -14.72
CA PHE A 133 -4.71 -5.98 -13.46
C PHE A 133 -4.41 -6.93 -12.30
N GLU A 134 -3.64 -6.45 -11.32
CA GLU A 134 -3.33 -7.18 -10.10
C GLU A 134 -3.80 -6.38 -8.89
N SER A 135 -4.17 -7.08 -7.83
CA SER A 135 -4.44 -6.46 -6.54
C SER A 135 -3.88 -7.31 -5.42
N VAL A 136 -3.41 -6.63 -4.37
CA VAL A 136 -2.96 -7.27 -3.13
C VAL A 136 -3.90 -6.85 -2.02
N THR A 137 -4.53 -7.84 -1.39
CA THR A 137 -5.44 -7.66 -0.28
C THR A 137 -4.80 -8.14 1.01
N LEU A 138 -4.60 -7.22 1.94
CA LEU A 138 -4.08 -7.48 3.29
C LEU A 138 -5.25 -7.55 4.26
N THR A 139 -5.36 -8.66 4.98
CA THR A 139 -6.47 -8.95 5.88
C THR A 139 -5.93 -9.30 7.25
N THR A 140 -6.39 -8.63 8.30
CA THR A 140 -5.97 -8.89 9.67
C THR A 140 -7.16 -8.89 10.63
N PHE A 141 -6.98 -9.53 11.78
CA PHE A 141 -7.98 -9.50 12.86
C PHE A 141 -7.85 -8.21 13.67
N GLY A 142 -9.00 -7.59 13.96
CA GLY A 142 -9.09 -6.35 14.73
C GLY A 142 -9.68 -5.19 13.93
N ARG A 143 -9.69 -4.00 14.53
CA ARG A 143 -10.25 -2.77 13.97
C ARG A 143 -9.23 -1.62 13.85
N ASN A 144 -7.98 -1.88 14.20
CA ASN A 144 -6.97 -0.85 14.27
C ASN A 144 -6.42 -0.54 12.86
N ARG A 145 -6.85 0.58 12.27
CA ARG A 145 -6.35 1.09 10.98
C ARG A 145 -4.88 1.53 11.04
N GLN A 146 -4.40 1.94 12.21
CA GLN A 146 -3.02 2.43 12.37
C GLN A 146 -2.00 1.38 11.93
N LEU A 147 -2.28 0.09 12.17
CA LEU A 147 -1.44 -1.01 11.70
C LEU A 147 -1.12 -0.91 10.20
N PHE A 148 -2.12 -0.60 9.37
CA PHE A 148 -1.93 -0.50 7.93
C PHE A 148 -1.24 0.79 7.51
N ILE A 149 -1.44 1.89 8.23
CA ILE A 149 -0.71 3.14 8.01
C ILE A 149 0.78 2.91 8.29
N ASP A 150 1.10 2.36 9.47
CA ASP A 150 2.47 2.05 9.87
C ASP A 150 3.14 1.07 8.89
N LEU A 151 2.38 0.10 8.37
CA LEU A 151 2.86 -0.84 7.37
C LEU A 151 3.22 -0.14 6.05
N LEU A 152 2.33 0.72 5.55
CA LEU A 152 2.56 1.47 4.31
C LEU A 152 3.72 2.44 4.45
N GLU A 153 3.86 3.08 5.61
CA GLU A 153 4.99 3.96 5.91
C GLU A 153 6.31 3.20 5.94
N GLN A 154 6.37 2.06 6.63
CA GLN A 154 7.57 1.21 6.62
C GLN A 154 7.90 0.67 5.23
N ALA A 155 6.89 0.34 4.42
CA ALA A 155 7.07 -0.09 3.04
C ALA A 155 7.67 1.04 2.18
N ARG A 156 7.13 2.26 2.32
CA ARG A 156 7.66 3.47 1.67
C ARG A 156 9.10 3.73 2.09
N GLU A 157 9.40 3.72 3.38
CA GLU A 157 10.76 3.93 3.90
C GLU A 157 11.74 2.89 3.36
N THR A 158 11.33 1.62 3.30
CA THR A 158 12.15 0.53 2.75
C THR A 158 12.41 0.75 1.26
N ALA A 159 11.40 1.18 0.49
CA ALA A 159 11.56 1.48 -0.93
C ALA A 159 12.48 2.67 -1.16
N VAL A 160 12.28 3.77 -0.42
CA VAL A 160 13.12 4.97 -0.49
C VAL A 160 14.57 4.66 -0.07
N ALA A 161 14.76 3.81 0.93
CA ALA A 161 16.09 3.39 1.36
C ALA A 161 16.82 2.54 0.30
N ARG A 162 16.09 1.78 -0.53
CA ARG A 162 16.65 1.05 -1.67
C ARG A 162 17.01 1.99 -2.83
N GLU A 163 16.20 3.03 -3.04
CA GLU A 163 16.49 4.08 -4.02
C GLU A 163 17.65 4.95 -3.56
N LYS A 164 18.87 4.59 -3.98
CA LYS A 164 20.00 5.51 -3.85
C LYS A 164 19.70 6.76 -4.67
N GLY A 165 19.58 7.90 -3.98
CA GLY A 165 19.38 9.18 -4.64
C GLY A 165 20.51 9.50 -5.62
N TRP A 166 20.13 10.03 -6.79
CA TRP A 166 21.06 10.48 -7.83
C TRP A 166 21.09 12.01 -7.87
N THR A 167 22.24 12.58 -8.22
CA THR A 167 22.43 14.00 -8.51
C THR A 167 22.47 14.17 -10.02
N ILE A 168 21.57 15.00 -10.55
CA ILE A 168 21.50 15.37 -11.96
C ILE A 168 22.17 16.73 -12.13
N ALA A 169 23.16 16.81 -13.01
CA ALA A 169 23.74 18.08 -13.42
C ALA A 169 22.90 18.69 -14.53
N VAL A 170 22.79 20.01 -14.55
CA VAL A 170 21.96 20.76 -15.48
C VAL A 170 22.82 21.77 -16.21
N GLY A 171 22.67 21.84 -17.53
CA GLY A 171 23.41 22.75 -18.40
C GLY A 171 22.77 24.13 -18.56
N PRO A 172 23.29 24.97 -19.47
CA PRO A 172 22.85 26.35 -19.66
C PRO A 172 21.36 26.52 -20.02
N GLU A 173 20.77 25.55 -20.73
CA GLU A 173 19.36 25.58 -21.14
C GLU A 173 18.43 24.87 -20.15
N TRP A 174 18.85 24.66 -18.90
CA TRP A 174 18.13 23.83 -17.93
C TRP A 174 17.88 22.39 -18.38
N ARG A 175 18.68 21.91 -19.34
CA ARG A 175 18.64 20.53 -19.84
C ARG A 175 19.59 19.65 -19.04
N GLN A 176 19.21 18.39 -18.86
CA GLN A 176 20.05 17.41 -18.19
C GLN A 176 21.40 17.31 -18.91
N PHE A 177 22.47 17.50 -18.16
CA PHE A 177 23.84 17.39 -18.64
C PHE A 177 24.44 16.07 -18.18
N GLY A 178 24.56 15.12 -19.12
CA GLY A 178 25.14 13.80 -18.88
C GLY A 178 24.28 12.88 -18.02
N TYR A 179 24.92 11.82 -17.53
CA TYR A 179 24.26 10.78 -16.74
C TYR A 179 24.08 11.20 -15.27
N PRO A 180 22.95 10.84 -14.61
CA PRO A 180 22.78 11.05 -13.18
C PRO A 180 23.92 10.37 -12.41
N ARG A 181 24.55 11.09 -11.49
CA ARG A 181 25.68 10.60 -10.69
C ARG A 181 25.19 10.20 -9.30
N PRO A 182 25.77 9.18 -8.66
CA PRO A 182 25.42 8.86 -7.28
C PRO A 182 25.75 10.04 -6.37
N ARG A 183 24.95 10.28 -5.33
CA ARG A 183 25.24 11.31 -4.32
C ARG A 183 26.61 11.06 -3.69
N ARG A 184 27.46 12.08 -3.70
CA ARG A 184 28.77 12.04 -3.02
C ARG A 184 28.54 12.21 -1.51
N PRO A 185 29.09 11.33 -0.66
CA PRO A 185 28.88 11.45 0.78
C PRO A 185 29.66 12.67 1.31
N LEU A 186 29.04 13.46 2.19
CA LEU A 186 29.58 14.75 2.65
C LEU A 186 30.94 14.58 3.36
N ASN A 187 31.10 13.49 4.10
CA ASN A 187 32.35 13.12 4.78
C ASN A 187 33.54 12.84 3.84
N SER A 188 33.30 12.66 2.53
CA SER A 188 34.38 12.53 1.53
C SER A 188 34.98 13.89 1.12
N VAL A 189 34.38 14.99 1.56
CA VAL A 189 34.87 16.35 1.33
C VAL A 189 35.59 16.78 2.59
N VAL A 190 36.92 16.91 2.51
CA VAL A 190 37.76 17.29 3.65
C VAL A 190 37.80 18.81 3.74
N LEU A 191 37.19 19.35 4.79
CA LEU A 191 37.19 20.77 5.14
C LEU A 191 37.83 20.96 6.52
N ARG A 192 38.07 22.21 6.91
CA ARG A 192 38.48 22.53 8.30
C ARG A 192 37.33 22.16 9.25
N GLU A 193 37.70 21.71 10.45
CA GLU A 193 36.79 21.34 11.52
C GLU A 193 35.74 22.44 11.79
N GLY A 194 34.47 22.05 11.87
CA GLY A 194 33.33 22.93 12.15
C GLY A 194 32.73 23.66 10.95
N ILE A 195 33.41 23.74 9.79
CA ILE A 195 32.88 24.46 8.61
C ILE A 195 31.70 23.72 7.98
N ALA A 196 31.82 22.40 7.81
CA ALA A 196 30.77 21.60 7.18
C ALA A 196 29.48 21.63 8.02
N GLU A 197 29.63 21.51 9.34
CA GLU A 197 28.53 21.51 10.31
C GLU A 197 27.82 22.87 10.34
N ALA A 198 28.58 23.98 10.34
CA ALA A 198 28.03 25.32 10.33
C ALA A 198 27.19 25.60 9.07
N ILE A 199 27.71 25.27 7.88
CA ILE A 199 26.99 25.48 6.61
C ILE A 199 25.74 24.59 6.54
N VAL A 200 25.83 23.34 7.00
CA VAL A 200 24.67 22.43 7.01
C VAL A 200 23.59 22.93 7.97
N ALA A 201 23.96 23.48 9.12
CA ALA A 201 23.02 24.07 10.06
C ALA A 201 22.30 25.29 9.46
N ASP A 202 23.05 26.23 8.88
CA ASP A 202 22.53 27.44 8.25
C ASP A 202 21.55 27.14 7.10
N VAL A 203 21.93 26.22 6.19
CA VAL A 203 21.03 25.81 5.09
C VAL A 203 19.77 25.11 5.61
N ARG A 204 19.86 24.34 6.70
CA ARG A 204 18.69 23.69 7.31
C ARG A 204 17.76 24.70 7.97
N GLU A 205 18.31 25.70 8.64
CA GLU A 205 17.55 26.82 9.21
C GLU A 205 16.80 27.57 8.10
N PHE A 206 17.50 27.96 7.03
CA PHE A 206 16.91 28.64 5.88
C PHE A 206 15.75 27.86 5.24
N ILE A 207 15.90 26.54 5.06
CA ILE A 207 14.82 25.70 4.50
C ILE A 207 13.65 25.57 5.48
N GLY A 208 13.94 25.44 6.78
CA GLY A 208 12.92 25.33 7.82
C GLY A 208 12.04 26.57 7.91
N GLU A 209 12.62 27.77 7.81
CA GLU A 209 11.90 29.04 7.87
C GLU A 209 10.88 29.21 6.72
N VAL A 210 11.21 28.76 5.51
CA VAL A 210 10.32 28.85 4.33
C VAL A 210 9.08 27.95 4.46
N SER A 211 9.16 26.85 5.21
CA SER A 211 8.03 25.90 5.34
C SER A 211 6.84 26.45 6.14
N VAL A 212 7.05 27.49 6.95
CA VAL A 212 6.01 28.11 7.81
C VAL A 212 4.93 28.85 7.00
N ASP A 213 5.21 29.22 5.75
CA ASP A 213 4.27 29.97 4.88
C ASP A 213 3.36 29.05 4.03
N SER A 214 3.60 27.74 4.04
CA SER A 214 2.81 26.76 3.27
C SER A 214 1.45 26.42 3.90
N ASP A 215 1.24 26.76 5.17
CA ASP A 215 -0.05 26.62 5.86
C ASP A 215 -1.14 27.57 5.32
N VAL A 216 -0.77 28.57 4.51
CA VAL A 216 -1.74 29.43 3.81
C VAL A 216 -2.61 28.62 2.83
N PHE A 217 -2.14 27.49 2.30
CA PHE A 217 -2.94 26.62 1.41
C PHE A 217 -3.96 25.76 2.15
N HIS A 218 -3.79 25.50 3.45
CA HIS A 218 -4.76 24.75 4.26
C HIS A 218 -5.94 25.61 4.76
N THR A 219 -5.88 26.94 4.58
CA THR A 219 -6.94 27.89 4.99
C THR A 219 -8.29 27.68 4.30
N ARG A 220 -8.38 26.84 3.24
CA ARG A 220 -9.66 26.55 2.57
C ARG A 220 -10.52 25.47 3.24
N LEU A 221 -10.07 24.86 4.34
CA LEU A 221 -10.84 23.82 5.04
C LEU A 221 -11.26 24.19 6.47
N ASN A 222 -10.99 25.41 6.94
CA ASN A 222 -11.39 25.84 8.28
C ASN A 222 -12.00 27.27 8.24
N PRO A 223 -13.33 27.42 8.39
CA PRO A 223 -13.99 28.73 8.33
C PRO A 223 -13.71 29.64 9.55
N ASP A 224 -13.09 29.12 10.62
CA ASP A 224 -12.91 29.86 11.89
C ASP A 224 -11.49 30.40 12.10
N TYR A 225 -10.61 30.34 11.10
CA TYR A 225 -9.24 30.84 11.24
C TYR A 225 -9.12 32.34 10.92
N VAL A 226 -8.81 33.16 11.93
CA VAL A 226 -8.51 34.59 11.78
C VAL A 226 -6.99 34.79 11.85
N PRO A 227 -6.30 35.14 10.74
CA PRO A 227 -4.87 35.40 10.77
C PRO A 227 -4.56 36.70 11.53
N ASN A 228 -3.55 36.64 12.41
CA ASN A 228 -3.08 37.79 13.19
C ASN A 228 -2.39 38.82 12.27
N LYS A 229 -3.01 39.98 12.08
CA LYS A 229 -2.46 41.08 11.27
C LYS A 229 -1.30 41.77 12.02
N SER A 230 -0.09 41.28 11.82
CA SER A 230 1.09 42.13 11.98
C SER A 230 2.23 41.70 11.06
N ARG A 231 2.27 42.27 9.84
CA ARG A 231 3.46 42.93 9.27
C ARG A 231 3.19 43.37 7.83
N ASP A 232 3.60 44.60 7.58
CA ASP A 232 3.31 45.45 6.42
C ASP A 232 4.21 45.11 5.22
N THR A 233 4.11 43.88 4.69
CA THR A 233 4.91 43.43 3.53
C THR A 233 4.09 43.08 2.29
N ASP A 234 2.76 43.07 2.38
CA ASP A 234 1.86 42.56 1.32
C ASP A 234 1.66 43.48 0.10
N LYS A 235 2.11 44.74 0.13
CA LYS A 235 1.85 45.66 -0.99
C LYS A 235 2.85 45.60 -2.14
N LYS A 236 3.96 44.86 -2.01
CA LYS A 236 5.00 44.82 -3.06
C LYS A 236 4.93 43.61 -4.00
N ILE A 237 4.22 42.53 -3.65
CA ILE A 237 4.25 41.27 -4.41
C ILE A 237 3.08 41.17 -5.41
N HIS A 238 2.02 41.97 -5.25
CA HIS A 238 0.84 41.89 -6.12
C HIS A 238 1.08 42.34 -7.57
N ASN A 239 2.18 43.05 -7.87
CA ASN A 239 2.49 43.52 -9.22
C ASN A 239 3.44 42.61 -10.03
N LEU A 240 3.85 41.44 -9.51
CA LEU A 240 4.82 40.56 -10.19
C LEU A 240 4.22 39.27 -10.77
N LEU A 241 2.93 39.00 -10.58
CA LEU A 241 2.32 37.70 -10.96
C LEU A 241 1.35 37.75 -12.15
N GLU A 242 1.17 38.88 -12.84
CA GLU A 242 0.32 38.96 -14.05
C GLU A 242 1.07 38.73 -15.38
N GLY A 243 2.36 38.38 -15.35
CA GLY A 243 3.11 38.05 -16.55
C GLY A 243 3.73 36.66 -16.47
N THR A 244 3.40 35.79 -17.44
CA THR A 244 4.09 34.51 -17.73
C THR A 244 3.61 33.38 -16.80
N ILE A 245 2.93 32.30 -17.23
CA ILE A 245 3.30 31.30 -18.25
C ILE A 245 2.02 30.56 -18.71
N LEU A 246 1.72 30.64 -20.02
CA LEU A 246 1.07 29.59 -20.80
C LEU A 246 2.18 28.74 -21.46
N LEU A 247 1.91 27.44 -21.67
CA LEU A 247 2.69 26.37 -22.33
C LEU A 247 3.06 25.26 -21.33
N GLY A 248 2.80 23.98 -21.55
CA GLY A 248 2.43 23.24 -22.75
C GLY A 248 2.97 21.82 -22.57
N TYR A 249 2.09 20.82 -22.64
CA TYR A 249 2.43 19.40 -22.50
C TYR A 249 3.38 18.92 -23.62
N PRO A 250 4.48 18.21 -23.34
CA PRO A 250 5.16 17.42 -24.37
C PRO A 250 4.52 16.03 -24.49
N GLY A 251 3.92 15.80 -25.66
CA GLY A 251 3.37 14.52 -26.09
C GLY A 251 4.44 13.43 -26.28
N ARG A 252 4.00 12.19 -26.07
CA ARG A 252 4.75 10.95 -26.36
C ARG A 252 5.10 10.85 -27.84
N VAL A 253 6.38 10.68 -28.15
CA VAL A 253 6.85 10.24 -29.47
C VAL A 253 6.85 8.71 -29.48
N HIS A 254 6.08 8.14 -30.41
CA HIS A 254 6.05 6.72 -30.75
C HIS A 254 7.00 6.50 -31.93
N ASN A 255 7.98 5.60 -31.80
CA ASN A 255 8.85 5.19 -32.90
C ASN A 255 8.13 4.13 -33.77
N ARG A 256 8.02 4.41 -35.05
CA ARG A 256 8.17 3.45 -36.15
C ARG A 256 8.99 4.12 -37.24
#